data_AF-A0A8W8N8P5-F1
#
_entry.id   AF-A0A8W8N8P5-F1
#
_cell.length_a   1.000
_cell.length_b   1.000
_cell.length_c   1.000
_cell.angle_alpha   90.00
_cell.angle_beta   90.00
_cell.angle_gamma   90.00
#
_symmetry.space_group_name_H-M   'P 1'
#
loop_
_entity.id
_entity.type
_entity.pdbx_description
1 polymer ?
#
loop_
_entity_poly.entity_id
_entity_poly.type
_entity_poly.pdbx_seq_one_letter_code
_entity_poly.pdbx_strand_id
1 'polypeptide(L)'
;LLQLEKAWYKTNHTSITSMKSKTFGCTWRGMLSGLTLDLESGFSLYDNTTKSYMWTYKFSQLKGSSDDNRSKLRLHFHSAENPNNVETREIQCSGLHTLLFSIHAFLSAKLASVDPLFLGSH
;
A
#
# COMPACT_ATOMS: atom_id res chain seq x y z
N LEU A 1 13.79 -24.18 7.46
CA LEU A 1 12.60 -23.41 7.00
C LEU A 1 12.45 -22.06 7.71
N LEU A 2 12.50 -21.98 9.04
CA LEU A 2 12.39 -20.72 9.82
C LEU A 2 13.47 -19.64 9.58
N GLN A 3 14.67 -20.01 9.11
CA GLN A 3 15.76 -19.05 8.86
C GLN A 3 15.62 -18.30 7.53
N LEU A 4 14.95 -18.92 6.54
CA LEU A 4 14.74 -18.27 5.25
C LEU A 4 13.71 -17.14 5.42
N GLU A 5 12.56 -17.42 6.05
CA GLU A 5 11.53 -16.41 6.35
C GLU A 5 12.12 -15.22 7.11
N LYS A 6 12.92 -15.46 8.16
CA LYS A 6 13.57 -14.37 8.91
C LYS A 6 14.52 -13.54 8.06
N ALA A 7 15.25 -14.14 7.13
CA ALA A 7 16.11 -13.41 6.19
C ALA A 7 15.30 -12.57 5.21
N TRP A 8 14.17 -13.08 4.70
CA TRP A 8 13.22 -12.35 3.84
C TRP A 8 12.61 -11.14 4.56
N TYR A 9 12.17 -11.30 5.81
CA TYR A 9 11.66 -10.18 6.62
C TYR A 9 12.73 -9.10 6.84
N LYS A 10 13.99 -9.49 7.08
CA LYS A 10 15.10 -8.55 7.32
C LYS A 10 15.58 -7.82 6.06
N THR A 11 15.59 -8.50 4.90
CA THR A 11 15.96 -7.88 3.62
C THR A 11 14.87 -6.95 3.09
N ASN A 12 13.59 -7.33 3.18
CA ASN A 12 12.50 -6.43 2.81
C ASN A 12 12.48 -5.16 3.65
N HIS A 13 12.72 -5.26 4.96
CA HIS A 13 12.78 -4.08 5.84
C HIS A 13 13.88 -3.10 5.41
N THR A 14 15.06 -3.59 5.03
CA THR A 14 16.20 -2.74 4.63
C THR A 14 16.05 -2.17 3.22
N SER A 15 15.48 -2.94 2.29
CA SER A 15 15.24 -2.49 0.90
C SER A 15 14.17 -1.40 0.81
N ILE A 16 13.20 -1.36 1.73
CA ILE A 16 12.14 -0.34 1.75
C ILE A 16 12.61 0.96 2.38
N THR A 17 13.61 0.94 3.28
CA THR A 17 14.26 2.17 3.76
C THR A 17 14.98 2.93 2.63
N SER A 18 15.46 2.22 1.60
CA SER A 18 16.05 2.82 0.39
C SER A 18 15.02 3.12 -0.71
N MET A 19 13.93 2.36 -0.79
CA MET A 19 12.93 2.45 -1.86
C MET A 19 11.73 3.24 -1.36
N LYS A 20 11.80 4.58 -1.49
CA LYS A 20 10.76 5.52 -1.02
C LYS A 20 9.40 5.33 -1.71
N SER A 21 9.38 4.71 -2.88
CA SER A 21 8.17 4.55 -3.71
C SER A 21 8.20 3.24 -4.49
N LYS A 22 7.04 2.61 -4.70
CA LYS A 22 6.89 1.40 -5.53
C LYS A 22 5.54 1.39 -6.24
N THR A 23 5.57 1.14 -7.56
CA THR A 23 4.35 1.07 -8.39
C THR A 23 4.02 -0.37 -8.76
N PHE A 24 2.73 -0.71 -8.71
CA PHE A 24 2.17 -2.01 -9.08
C PHE A 24 1.19 -1.85 -10.23
N GLY A 25 1.38 -2.63 -11.29
CA GLY A 25 0.39 -2.75 -12.35
C GLY A 25 -0.91 -3.34 -11.81
N CYS A 26 -2.02 -2.69 -12.11
CA CYS A 26 -3.35 -3.12 -11.69
C CYS A 26 -4.41 -2.69 -12.72
N THR A 27 -5.65 -3.07 -12.46
CA THR A 27 -6.81 -2.67 -13.25
C THR A 27 -7.82 -2.02 -12.31
N TRP A 28 -8.30 -0.85 -12.70
CA TRP A 28 -9.34 -0.12 -12.00
C TRP A 28 -10.50 0.16 -12.95
N ARG A 29 -11.71 -0.28 -12.59
CA ARG A 29 -12.91 -0.15 -13.44
C ARG A 29 -12.71 -0.67 -14.88
N GLY A 30 -11.90 -1.72 -15.04
CA GLY A 30 -11.57 -2.30 -16.35
C GLY A 30 -10.43 -1.62 -17.11
N MET A 31 -9.87 -0.52 -16.60
CA MET A 31 -8.79 0.24 -17.22
C MET A 31 -7.43 -0.12 -16.62
N LEU A 32 -6.39 -0.17 -17.45
CA LEU A 32 -5.02 -0.42 -16.99
C LEU A 32 -4.52 0.77 -16.17
N SER A 33 -4.09 0.51 -14.95
CA SER A 33 -3.68 1.53 -13.99
C SER A 33 -2.42 1.10 -13.21
N GLY A 34 -1.79 2.06 -12.55
CA GLY A 34 -0.68 1.84 -11.63
C GLY A 34 -1.07 2.28 -10.23
N LEU A 35 -1.01 1.37 -9.25
CA LEU A 35 -1.09 1.72 -7.83
C LEU A 35 0.32 1.98 -7.31
N THR A 36 0.58 3.19 -6.84
CA THR A 36 1.85 3.58 -6.24
C THR A 36 1.72 3.68 -4.74
N LEU A 37 2.66 3.06 -4.03
CA LEU A 37 2.90 3.22 -2.60
C LEU A 37 4.12 4.10 -2.42
N ASP A 38 3.99 5.20 -1.70
CA ASP A 38 5.04 6.19 -1.51
C ASP A 38 5.10 6.64 -0.04
N LEU A 39 6.30 6.68 0.55
CA LEU A 39 6.49 6.96 1.97
C LEU A 39 6.03 8.37 2.40
N GLU A 40 6.00 9.32 1.46
CA GLU A 40 5.63 10.70 1.72
C GLU A 40 4.16 10.96 1.38
N SER A 41 3.74 10.57 0.17
CA SER A 41 2.41 10.86 -0.38
C SER A 41 1.35 9.78 -0.10
N GLY A 42 1.75 8.56 0.28
CA GLY A 42 0.85 7.46 0.62
C GLY A 42 0.48 6.59 -0.58
N PHE A 43 -0.82 6.40 -0.81
CA PHE A 43 -1.37 5.64 -1.92
C PHE A 43 -1.79 6.58 -3.05
N SER A 44 -1.44 6.25 -4.29
CA SER A 44 -1.99 6.94 -5.46
C SER A 44 -2.29 5.97 -6.59
N LEU A 45 -3.38 6.21 -7.32
CA LEU A 45 -3.74 5.44 -8.51
C LEU A 45 -3.62 6.31 -9.75
N TYR A 46 -2.78 5.90 -10.68
CA TYR A 46 -2.59 6.54 -11.97
C TYR A 46 -3.27 5.72 -13.07
N ASP A 47 -4.14 6.34 -13.86
CA ASP A 47 -4.75 5.72 -15.02
C ASP A 47 -3.87 5.95 -16.26
N ASN A 48 -3.41 4.86 -16.88
CA ASN A 48 -2.54 4.93 -18.05
C ASN A 48 -3.25 5.39 -19.32
N THR A 49 -4.58 5.29 -19.37
CA THR A 49 -5.39 5.73 -20.51
C THR A 49 -5.65 7.22 -20.44
N THR A 50 -6.13 7.74 -19.31
CA THR A 50 -6.40 9.18 -19.17
C THR A 50 -5.16 10.00 -18.83
N LYS A 51 -4.04 9.34 -18.53
CA LYS A 51 -2.77 9.96 -18.13
C LYS A 51 -2.89 10.85 -16.89
N SER A 52 -3.76 10.48 -15.95
CA SER A 52 -4.03 11.28 -14.76
C SER A 52 -4.17 10.45 -13.48
N TYR A 53 -3.93 11.08 -12.34
CA TYR A 53 -4.19 10.49 -11.04
C TYR A 53 -5.69 10.48 -10.75
N MET A 54 -6.23 9.28 -10.50
CA MET A 54 -7.65 9.09 -10.21
C MET A 54 -7.98 9.40 -8.76
N TRP A 55 -7.06 9.09 -7.85
CA TRP A 55 -7.16 9.37 -6.43
C TRP A 55 -5.81 9.22 -5.75
N THR A 56 -5.65 9.94 -4.65
CA THR A 56 -4.48 9.89 -3.77
C THR A 56 -4.95 9.97 -2.32
N TYR A 57 -4.40 9.12 -1.45
CA TYR A 57 -4.71 9.08 -0.02
C TYR A 57 -3.45 8.92 0.80
N LYS A 58 -3.34 9.62 1.91
CA LYS A 58 -2.26 9.43 2.88
C LYS A 58 -2.41 8.08 3.58
N PHE A 59 -1.31 7.53 4.10
CA PHE A 59 -1.36 6.31 4.93
C PHE A 59 -2.27 6.47 6.15
N SER A 60 -2.31 7.64 6.78
CA SER A 60 -3.18 7.93 7.93
C SER A 60 -4.67 7.90 7.61
N GLN A 61 -5.04 8.02 6.33
CA GLN A 61 -6.45 7.92 5.92
C GLN A 61 -6.89 6.47 5.77
N LEU A 62 -5.97 5.50 5.68
CA LEU A 62 -6.34 4.10 5.55
C LEU A 62 -6.98 3.59 6.85
N LYS A 63 -8.26 3.21 6.78
CA LYS A 63 -9.01 2.60 7.87
C LYS A 63 -8.81 1.08 7.92
N GLY A 64 -8.66 0.46 6.75
CA GLY A 64 -8.45 -0.97 6.64
C GLY A 64 -8.43 -1.43 5.19
N SER A 65 -8.00 -2.67 4.99
CA SER A 65 -7.95 -3.33 3.69
C SER A 65 -8.59 -4.71 3.78
N SER A 66 -9.13 -5.18 2.66
CA SER A 66 -9.62 -6.55 2.51
C SER A 66 -9.36 -7.03 1.10
N ASP A 67 -9.22 -8.33 0.90
CA ASP A 67 -9.00 -8.91 -0.42
C ASP A 67 -9.84 -10.19 -0.61
N ASP A 68 -9.84 -10.73 -1.84
CA ASP A 68 -10.53 -11.97 -2.19
C ASP A 68 -9.59 -13.20 -2.22
N ASN A 69 -8.37 -13.08 -1.71
CA ASN A 69 -7.28 -14.06 -1.79
C ASN A 69 -6.88 -14.48 -3.22
N ARG A 70 -7.33 -13.76 -4.26
CA ARG A 70 -7.09 -14.13 -5.65
C ARG A 70 -6.46 -13.00 -6.44
N SER A 71 -7.17 -11.89 -6.59
CA SER A 71 -6.70 -10.76 -7.41
C SER A 71 -7.31 -9.41 -7.03
N LYS A 72 -8.36 -9.36 -6.20
CA LYS A 72 -9.03 -8.11 -5.84
C LYS A 72 -8.54 -7.61 -4.49
N LEU A 73 -8.18 -6.33 -4.45
CA LEU A 73 -7.88 -5.60 -3.23
C LEU A 73 -8.88 -4.46 -3.06
N ARG A 74 -9.46 -4.35 -1.87
CA ARG A 74 -10.32 -3.24 -1.43
C ARG A 74 -9.62 -2.47 -0.31
N LEU A 75 -9.41 -1.18 -0.52
CA LEU A 75 -8.85 -0.25 0.44
C LEU A 75 -9.96 0.69 0.93
N HIS A 76 -10.07 0.85 2.24
CA HIS A 76 -11.07 1.71 2.88
C HIS A 76 -10.36 2.94 3.45
N PHE A 77 -10.71 4.11 2.96
CA PHE A 77 -10.10 5.37 3.36
C PHE A 77 -11.11 6.30 4.04
N HIS A 78 -10.68 7.02 5.06
CA HIS A 78 -11.42 8.17 5.56
C HIS A 78 -11.37 9.29 4.51
N SER A 79 -12.53 9.85 4.19
CA SER A 79 -12.61 11.00 3.29
C SER A 79 -11.92 12.22 3.94
N ALA A 80 -11.24 13.02 3.13
CA ALA A 80 -10.61 14.25 3.60
C ALA A 80 -11.66 15.32 3.98
N GLU A 81 -12.83 15.28 3.34
CA GLU A 81 -13.92 16.25 3.53
C GLU A 81 -14.81 15.88 4.72
N ASN A 82 -15.03 14.59 4.95
CA ASN A 82 -15.87 14.09 6.05
C ASN A 82 -15.25 12.85 6.70
N PRO A 83 -14.66 12.97 7.91
CA PRO A 83 -14.04 11.85 8.62
C PRO A 83 -14.98 10.68 8.93
N ASN A 84 -16.29 10.92 8.98
CA ASN A 84 -17.28 9.85 9.21
C ASN A 84 -17.58 9.05 7.94
N ASN A 85 -17.18 9.56 6.76
CA ASN A 85 -17.38 8.90 5.49
C ASN A 85 -16.19 8.02 5.14
N VAL A 86 -16.46 6.79 4.72
CA VAL A 86 -15.46 5.80 4.31
C VAL A 86 -15.59 5.54 2.82
N GLU A 87 -14.54 5.88 2.07
CA GLU A 87 -14.44 5.63 0.65
C GLU A 87 -13.78 4.28 0.39
N THR A 88 -14.43 3.43 -0.40
CA THR A 88 -13.88 2.13 -0.79
C THR A 88 -13.29 2.20 -2.19
N ARG A 89 -11.99 1.88 -2.31
CA ARG A 89 -11.27 1.81 -3.58
C ARG A 89 -10.92 0.36 -3.87
N GLU A 90 -11.55 -0.21 -4.89
CA GLU A 90 -11.28 -1.57 -5.37
C GLU A 90 -10.37 -1.55 -6.59
N ILE A 91 -9.33 -2.39 -6.59
CA ILE A 91 -8.49 -2.65 -7.76
C ILE A 91 -8.31 -4.15 -7.96
N GLN A 92 -7.95 -4.55 -9.18
CA GLN A 92 -7.54 -5.90 -9.52
C GLN A 92 -6.05 -5.93 -9.87
N CYS A 93 -5.31 -6.90 -9.38
CA CYS A 93 -3.90 -7.08 -9.72
C CYS A 93 -3.53 -8.56 -9.80
N SER A 94 -2.53 -8.88 -10.62
CA SER A 94 -2.03 -10.25 -10.79
C SER A 94 -1.08 -10.68 -9.66
N GLY A 95 -0.48 -9.71 -8.94
CA GLY A 95 0.48 -9.94 -7.86
C GLY A 95 -0.04 -9.52 -6.49
N LEU A 96 -1.24 -9.99 -6.10
CA LEU A 96 -1.93 -9.58 -4.87
C LEU A 96 -1.07 -9.76 -3.61
N HIS A 97 -0.45 -10.93 -3.43
CA HIS A 97 0.39 -11.20 -2.25
C HIS A 97 1.57 -10.23 -2.16
N THR A 98 2.29 -10.02 -3.26
CA THR A 98 3.42 -9.08 -3.32
C THR A 98 2.99 -7.64 -3.01
N LEU A 99 1.81 -7.24 -3.48
CA LEU A 99 1.22 -5.94 -3.17
C LEU A 99 0.89 -5.85 -1.68
N LEU A 100 0.21 -6.83 -1.09
CA LEU A 100 -0.12 -6.87 0.34
C LEU A 100 1.13 -6.80 1.22
N PHE A 101 2.15 -7.61 0.92
CA PHE A 101 3.44 -7.55 1.62
C PHE A 101 4.08 -6.16 1.53
N SER A 102 4.00 -5.53 0.36
CA SER A 102 4.57 -4.19 0.17
C SER A 102 3.75 -3.13 0.92
N ILE A 103 2.42 -3.21 0.94
CA ILE A 103 1.57 -2.32 1.74
C ILE A 103 1.96 -2.42 3.22
N HIS A 104 2.03 -3.64 3.75
CA HIS A 104 2.39 -3.84 5.16
C HIS A 104 3.77 -3.25 5.46
N ALA A 105 4.75 -3.50 4.61
CA ALA A 105 6.10 -3.04 4.85
C ALA A 105 6.25 -1.51 4.70
N PHE A 106 5.53 -0.85 3.78
CA PHE A 106 5.47 0.61 3.70
C PHE A 106 4.77 1.23 4.93
N LEU A 107 3.69 0.61 5.42
CA LEU A 107 3.02 1.05 6.65
C LEU A 107 3.93 0.89 7.88
N SER A 108 4.63 -0.24 8.02
CA SER A 108 5.61 -0.45 9.09
C SER A 108 6.75 0.55 9.03
N ALA A 109 7.31 0.82 7.83
CA ALA A 109 8.35 1.82 7.64
C ALA A 109 7.84 3.24 7.98
N LYS A 110 6.59 3.57 7.60
CA LYS A 110 5.98 4.85 7.96
C LYS A 110 5.81 4.98 9.47
N LEU A 111 5.32 3.94 10.14
CA LEU A 111 5.17 3.90 11.60
C LEU A 111 6.52 4.10 12.29
N ALA A 112 7.57 3.38 11.88
CA ALA A 112 8.91 3.55 12.44
C ALA A 112 9.50 4.96 12.23
N SER A 113 9.11 5.65 11.15
CA SER A 113 9.55 7.03 10.89
C SER A 113 8.85 8.08 11.76
N VAL A 114 7.61 7.81 12.22
CA VAL A 114 6.84 8.73 13.09
C VAL A 114 7.00 8.40 14.57
N ASP A 115 7.27 7.14 14.89
CA ASP A 115 7.58 6.65 16.23
C ASP A 115 8.79 5.69 16.18
N PRO A 116 10.02 6.21 16.37
CA PRO A 116 11.24 5.41 16.37
C PRO A 116 11.31 4.33 17.47
N LEU A 117 10.48 4.44 18.52
CA LEU A 117 10.44 3.46 19.62
C LEU A 117 9.59 2.24 19.28
N PHE A 118 8.77 2.30 18.21
CA PHE A 118 7.88 1.22 17.78
C PHE A 118 8.62 -0.07 17.38
N LEU A 119 9.88 0.03 16.93
CA LEU A 119 10.70 -1.15 16.57
C LEU A 119 11.38 -1.81 17.79
N GLY A 120 11.26 -1.23 18.98
CA GLY A 120 11.95 -1.69 20.21
C GLY A 120 11.11 -2.54 21.16
N SER A 121 9.84 -2.82 20.85
CA SER A 121 8.88 -3.46 21.77
C SER A 121 8.48 -4.89 21.37
N HIS A 122 9.41 -5.68 20.82
CA HIS A 122 9.14 -7.05 20.38
C HIS A 122 10.10 -8.11 20.94
#